data_AF-A0A015L945-F1
#
_entry.id   AF-A0A015L945-F1
#
_cell.length_a   1.000
_cell.length_b   1.000
_cell.length_c   1.000
_cell.angle_alpha   90.00
_cell.angle_beta   90.00
_cell.angle_gamma   90.00
#
_symmetry.space_group_name_H-M   'P 1'
#
loop_
_entity.id
_entity.type
_entity.pdbx_description
1 polymer ?
#
loop_
_entity_poly.entity_id
_entity_poly.type
_entity_poly.pdbx_seq_one_letter_code
_entity_poly.pdbx_strand_id
1 'polypeptide(L)'
;MLASIMFIVVAVGLLPFCIYKVLSTFKTDADLLWNEKYKILFGVLYTDYLKDRVWFVILIMVYQFLRSLIVAIGHHSGIAQLTCLVILEFAYLITVYYFKPFERNLANIFNITLSAGRLIVLFLLIPFLGGDITITPTTRFSLAIVLIIIQLLMAVCVGGLILLNILCAAFKFLFKKNAKTDESADLNQTQEAGDDNNLSIKEKIDD
;
A
#
# COMPACT_ATOMS: atom_id res chain seq x y z
N MET A 1 2.81 32.14 -4.11
CA MET A 1 1.47 31.75 -3.61
C MET A 1 0.65 30.99 -4.65
N LEU A 2 0.50 31.49 -5.88
CA LEU A 2 -0.30 30.82 -6.94
C LEU A 2 0.12 29.36 -7.21
N ALA A 3 1.43 29.08 -7.30
CA ALA A 3 1.93 27.72 -7.53
C ALA A 3 1.58 26.73 -6.40
N SER A 4 1.58 27.19 -5.14
CA SER A 4 1.20 26.36 -3.98
C SER A 4 -0.30 26.05 -3.99
N ILE A 5 -1.12 27.04 -4.38
CA ILE A 5 -2.58 26.88 -4.51
C ILE A 5 -2.91 25.91 -5.65
N MET A 6 -2.23 26.03 -6.79
CA MET A 6 -2.40 25.09 -7.92
C MET A 6 -2.01 23.66 -7.54
N PHE A 7 -0.92 23.48 -6.79
CA PHE A 7 -0.51 22.15 -6.31
C PHE A 7 -1.55 21.53 -5.37
N ILE A 8 -2.11 22.33 -4.46
CA ILE A 8 -3.16 21.88 -3.54
C ILE A 8 -4.45 21.52 -4.31
N VAL A 9 -4.89 22.36 -5.25
CA VAL A 9 -6.10 22.10 -6.05
C VAL A 9 -5.94 20.83 -6.90
N VAL A 10 -4.77 20.64 -7.52
CA VAL A 10 -4.48 19.43 -8.30
C VAL A 10 -4.42 18.20 -7.38
N ALA A 11 -3.75 18.27 -6.23
CA ALA A 11 -3.66 17.14 -5.30
C ALA A 11 -5.03 16.76 -4.70
N VAL A 12 -5.83 17.75 -4.32
CA VAL A 12 -7.17 17.57 -3.75
C VAL A 12 -8.18 17.13 -4.81
N GLY A 13 -7.99 17.49 -6.09
CA GLY A 13 -8.85 17.07 -7.20
C GLY A 13 -8.48 15.70 -7.79
N LEU A 14 -7.19 15.37 -7.86
CA LEU A 14 -6.70 14.12 -8.48
C LEU A 14 -7.10 12.89 -7.68
N LEU A 15 -7.07 12.96 -6.35
CA LEU A 15 -7.43 11.85 -5.46
C LEU A 15 -8.91 11.42 -5.58
N PRO A 16 -9.91 12.32 -5.42
CA PRO A 16 -11.32 11.97 -5.63
C PRO A 16 -11.62 11.60 -7.08
N PHE A 17 -10.91 12.17 -8.07
CA PHE A 17 -11.01 11.75 -9.46
C PHE A 17 -10.51 10.31 -9.67
N CYS A 18 -9.38 9.94 -9.05
CA CYS A 18 -8.90 8.56 -9.04
C CYS A 18 -9.90 7.62 -8.38
N ILE A 19 -10.50 8.02 -7.25
CA ILE A 19 -11.53 7.24 -6.55
C ILE A 19 -12.76 7.06 -7.45
N TYR A 20 -13.25 8.13 -8.07
CA TYR A 20 -14.40 8.08 -9.00
C TYR A 20 -14.13 7.16 -10.19
N LYS A 21 -12.94 7.27 -10.80
CA LYS A 21 -12.56 6.43 -11.94
C LYS A 21 -12.48 4.95 -11.54
N VAL A 22 -11.90 4.66 -10.37
CA VAL A 22 -11.89 3.30 -9.82
C VAL A 22 -13.32 2.80 -9.63
N LEU A 23 -14.18 3.58 -8.97
CA LEU A 23 -15.59 3.23 -8.71
C LEU A 23 -16.40 3.00 -10.00
N SER A 24 -16.16 3.81 -11.02
CA SER A 24 -16.84 3.71 -12.33
C SER A 24 -16.39 2.47 -13.11
N THR A 25 -15.14 2.04 -12.96
CA THR A 25 -14.63 0.80 -13.57
C THR A 25 -15.23 -0.44 -12.88
N PHE A 26 -15.38 -0.41 -11.55
CA PHE A 26 -16.00 -1.48 -10.78
C PHE A 26 -17.47 -1.74 -11.14
N LYS A 27 -18.24 -0.68 -11.39
CA LYS A 27 -19.68 -0.77 -11.69
C LYS A 27 -19.99 -1.33 -13.08
N THR A 28 -19.01 -1.28 -13.99
CA THR A 28 -19.21 -1.58 -15.41
C THR A 28 -18.84 -3.01 -15.76
N ASP A 29 -17.76 -3.59 -15.20
CA ASP A 29 -17.39 -4.99 -15.43
C ASP A 29 -16.37 -5.50 -14.40
N ALA A 30 -16.73 -6.52 -13.62
CA ALA A 30 -15.81 -7.19 -12.69
C ALA A 30 -14.70 -7.98 -13.44
N ASP A 31 -14.96 -8.40 -14.68
CA ASP A 31 -14.01 -9.14 -15.52
C ASP A 31 -13.01 -8.22 -16.26
N LEU A 32 -13.33 -6.94 -16.47
CA LEU A 32 -12.43 -5.99 -17.14
C LEU A 32 -11.19 -5.65 -16.30
N LEU A 33 -11.29 -5.79 -14.97
CA LEU A 33 -10.18 -5.61 -14.03
C LEU A 33 -9.10 -6.70 -14.15
N TRP A 34 -9.42 -7.86 -14.74
CA TRP A 34 -8.48 -8.95 -14.97
C TRP A 34 -7.73 -8.86 -16.30
N ASN A 35 -8.07 -7.86 -17.13
CA ASN A 35 -7.43 -7.61 -18.41
C ASN A 35 -5.99 -7.07 -18.20
N GLU A 36 -5.03 -7.56 -18.96
CA GLU A 36 -3.58 -7.37 -18.71
C GLU A 36 -3.17 -5.90 -18.58
N LYS A 37 -3.81 -5.01 -19.34
CA LYS A 37 -3.52 -3.56 -19.35
C LYS A 37 -3.90 -2.86 -18.05
N TYR A 38 -5.02 -3.25 -17.42
CA TYR A 38 -5.45 -2.67 -16.14
C TYR A 38 -4.74 -3.32 -14.96
N LYS A 39 -4.35 -4.59 -15.08
CA LYS A 39 -3.57 -5.33 -14.09
C LYS A 39 -2.16 -4.75 -13.87
N ILE A 40 -1.54 -4.14 -14.88
CA ILE A 40 -0.22 -3.50 -14.71
C ILE A 40 -0.35 -2.15 -13.98
N LEU A 41 -1.45 -1.42 -14.20
CA LEU A 41 -1.67 -0.09 -13.61
C LEU A 41 -2.25 -0.13 -12.19
N PHE A 42 -3.17 -1.06 -11.92
CA PHE A 42 -3.84 -1.22 -10.63
C PHE A 42 -3.43 -2.47 -9.86
N GLY A 43 -2.55 -3.31 -10.44
CA GLY A 43 -2.09 -4.56 -9.83
C GLY A 43 -1.49 -4.38 -8.45
N VAL A 44 -0.64 -3.37 -8.25
CA VAL A 44 -0.06 -3.03 -6.94
C VAL A 44 -1.12 -2.79 -5.86
N LEU A 45 -2.30 -2.27 -6.23
CA LEU A 45 -3.38 -2.01 -5.29
C LEU A 45 -4.22 -3.26 -4.97
N TYR A 46 -4.16 -4.28 -5.82
CA TYR A 46 -5.12 -5.39 -5.86
C TYR A 46 -4.50 -6.77 -5.59
N THR A 47 -3.18 -6.95 -5.81
CA THR A 47 -2.52 -8.25 -5.71
C THR A 47 -2.44 -8.84 -4.31
N ASP A 48 -2.64 -8.04 -3.26
CA ASP A 48 -2.63 -8.49 -1.86
C ASP A 48 -4.05 -8.69 -1.27
N TYR A 49 -5.12 -8.37 -2.01
CA TYR A 49 -6.50 -8.47 -1.56
C TYR A 49 -7.23 -9.65 -2.20
N LEU A 50 -8.05 -10.36 -1.41
CA LEU A 50 -8.94 -11.41 -1.90
C LEU A 50 -9.82 -10.90 -3.04
N LYS A 51 -9.96 -11.69 -4.12
CA LYS A 51 -10.80 -11.40 -5.31
C LYS A 51 -12.20 -10.83 -4.98
N ASP A 52 -12.77 -11.25 -3.86
CA ASP A 52 -14.13 -10.93 -3.41
C ASP A 52 -14.24 -9.64 -2.55
N ARG A 53 -13.12 -9.09 -2.06
CA ARG A 53 -13.13 -8.01 -1.04
C ARG A 53 -12.38 -6.74 -1.41
N VAL A 54 -12.08 -6.55 -2.68
CA VAL A 54 -11.18 -5.47 -3.06
C VAL A 54 -11.83 -4.08 -3.10
N TRP A 55 -13.16 -4.01 -2.94
CA TRP A 55 -13.84 -2.76 -2.62
C TRP A 55 -13.30 -2.09 -1.34
N PHE A 56 -12.70 -2.86 -0.43
CA PHE A 56 -12.10 -2.32 0.80
C PHE A 56 -10.95 -1.33 0.57
N VAL A 57 -10.25 -1.43 -0.57
CA VAL A 57 -9.20 -0.46 -0.96
C VAL A 57 -9.77 0.95 -1.07
N ILE A 58 -10.99 1.09 -1.59
CA ILE A 58 -11.68 2.38 -1.71
C ILE A 58 -11.94 2.94 -0.32
N LEU A 59 -12.37 2.10 0.63
CA LEU A 59 -12.64 2.52 1.99
C LEU A 59 -11.38 3.03 2.70
N ILE A 60 -10.25 2.32 2.55
CA ILE A 60 -8.94 2.77 3.06
C ILE A 60 -8.54 4.12 2.44
N MET A 61 -8.71 4.28 1.12
CA MET A 61 -8.38 5.52 0.41
C MET A 61 -9.23 6.70 0.89
N VAL A 62 -10.53 6.50 1.08
CA VAL A 62 -11.44 7.54 1.62
C VAL A 62 -11.03 7.94 3.04
N TYR A 63 -10.71 6.97 3.89
CA TYR A 63 -10.21 7.24 5.23
C TYR A 63 -8.91 8.06 5.21
N GLN A 64 -7.93 7.68 4.37
CA GLN A 64 -6.65 8.39 4.27
C GLN A 64 -6.83 9.82 3.74
N PHE A 65 -7.78 10.02 2.81
CA PHE A 65 -8.14 11.34 2.32
C PHE A 65 -8.77 12.19 3.43
N LEU A 66 -9.77 11.66 4.13
CA LEU A 66 -10.47 12.38 5.20
C LEU A 66 -9.51 12.74 6.34
N ARG A 67 -8.59 11.84 6.69
CA ARG A 67 -7.53 12.09 7.66
C ARG A 67 -6.65 13.27 7.25
N SER A 68 -6.18 13.28 6.01
CA SER A 68 -5.34 14.36 5.47
C SER A 68 -6.09 15.70 5.46
N LEU A 69 -7.39 15.68 5.13
CA LEU A 69 -8.24 16.86 5.14
C LEU A 69 -8.40 17.45 6.55
N ILE A 70 -8.65 16.61 7.55
CA ILE A 70 -8.75 17.06 8.96
C ILE A 70 -7.44 17.71 9.41
N VAL A 71 -6.28 17.13 9.06
CA VAL A 71 -4.97 17.71 9.39
C VAL A 71 -4.77 19.06 8.71
N ALA A 72 -5.17 19.20 7.45
CA ALA A 72 -5.02 20.44 6.70
C ALA A 72 -5.93 21.56 7.22
N ILE A 73 -7.17 21.25 7.61
CA ILE A 73 -8.11 22.25 8.15
C ILE A 73 -7.78 22.57 9.62
N GLY A 74 -7.25 21.58 10.36
CA GLY A 74 -6.98 21.65 11.79
C GLY A 74 -5.86 22.59 12.23
N HIS A 75 -5.14 23.24 11.30
CA HIS A 75 -3.99 24.10 11.60
C HIS A 75 -4.27 25.21 12.63
N HIS A 76 -5.51 25.70 12.73
CA HIS A 76 -5.85 26.78 13.65
C HIS A 76 -6.15 26.31 15.08
N SER A 77 -6.63 25.08 15.27
CA SER A 77 -6.97 24.52 16.58
C SER A 77 -6.52 23.07 16.66
N GLY A 78 -5.42 22.85 17.38
CA GLY A 78 -4.92 21.51 17.65
C GLY A 78 -5.96 20.64 18.36
N ILE A 79 -6.79 21.22 19.23
CA ILE A 79 -7.82 20.50 20.00
C ILE A 79 -8.87 19.93 19.05
N ALA A 80 -9.41 20.77 18.17
CA ALA A 80 -10.38 20.32 17.18
C ALA A 80 -9.77 19.29 16.21
N GLN A 81 -8.52 19.52 15.78
CA GLN A 81 -7.79 18.58 14.92
C GLN A 81 -7.63 17.20 15.58
N LEU A 82 -7.20 17.16 16.83
CA LEU A 82 -6.96 15.92 17.57
C LEU A 82 -8.25 15.16 17.83
N THR A 83 -9.31 15.83 18.29
CA THR A 83 -10.61 15.20 18.54
C THR A 83 -11.18 14.57 17.26
N CYS A 84 -11.15 15.29 16.14
CA CYS A 84 -11.61 14.77 14.86
C CYS A 84 -10.77 13.56 14.39
N LEU A 85 -9.45 13.59 14.60
CA LEU A 85 -8.56 12.47 14.26
C LEU A 85 -8.85 11.22 15.11
N VAL A 86 -9.10 11.38 16.41
CA VAL A 86 -9.45 10.27 17.31
C VAL A 86 -10.74 9.61 16.85
N ILE A 87 -11.79 10.39 16.58
CA ILE A 87 -13.08 9.87 16.09
C ILE A 87 -12.89 9.11 14.78
N LEU A 88 -12.13 9.68 13.84
CA LEU A 88 -11.87 9.06 12.55
C LEU A 88 -11.09 7.74 12.68
N GLU A 89 -10.06 7.70 13.52
CA GLU A 89 -9.25 6.49 13.72
C GLU A 89 -10.04 5.39 14.44
N PHE A 90 -10.95 5.74 15.35
CA PHE A 90 -11.90 4.77 15.94
C PHE A 90 -12.82 4.16 14.89
N ALA A 91 -13.42 5.00 14.02
CA ALA A 91 -14.28 4.52 12.94
C ALA A 91 -13.51 3.59 11.98
N TYR A 92 -12.25 3.93 11.68
CA TYR A 92 -11.38 3.08 10.86
C TYR A 92 -11.08 1.75 11.54
N LEU A 93 -10.73 1.75 12.83
CA LEU A 93 -10.42 0.53 13.57
C LEU A 93 -11.61 -0.43 13.63
N ILE A 94 -12.83 0.08 13.89
CA ILE A 94 -14.06 -0.72 13.86
C ILE A 94 -14.27 -1.32 12.47
N THR A 95 -14.06 -0.52 11.42
CA THR A 95 -14.26 -0.97 10.04
C THR A 95 -13.26 -2.07 9.66
N VAL A 96 -11.98 -1.92 10.01
CA VAL A 96 -10.96 -2.95 9.76
C VAL A 96 -11.23 -4.21 10.57
N TYR A 97 -11.67 -4.07 11.82
CA TYR A 97 -12.01 -5.22 12.67
C TYR A 97 -13.16 -6.05 12.09
N TYR A 98 -14.22 -5.40 11.60
CA TYR A 98 -15.40 -6.09 11.07
C TYR A 98 -15.14 -6.77 9.72
N PHE A 99 -14.49 -6.07 8.78
CA PHE A 99 -14.39 -6.55 7.40
C PHE A 99 -13.23 -7.50 7.13
N LYS A 100 -12.20 -7.52 8.00
CA LYS A 100 -11.05 -8.44 7.95
C LYS A 100 -10.55 -8.76 6.51
N PRO A 101 -10.14 -7.75 5.73
CA PRO A 101 -10.08 -7.82 4.26
C PRO A 101 -8.89 -8.61 3.69
N PHE A 102 -7.88 -8.96 4.50
CA PHE A 102 -6.64 -9.56 4.00
C PHE A 102 -6.69 -11.10 3.96
N GLU A 103 -6.22 -11.66 2.85
CA GLU A 103 -6.14 -13.10 2.59
C GLU A 103 -5.19 -13.82 3.57
N ARG A 104 -4.18 -13.09 4.06
CA ARG A 104 -3.28 -13.55 5.12
C ARG A 104 -3.70 -12.91 6.44
N ASN A 105 -4.07 -13.75 7.42
CA ASN A 105 -4.41 -13.32 8.78
C ASN A 105 -3.33 -12.39 9.39
N LEU A 106 -2.06 -12.59 9.03
CA LEU A 106 -0.94 -11.79 9.52
C LEU A 106 -1.01 -10.32 9.06
N ALA A 107 -1.34 -10.05 7.79
CA ALA A 107 -1.46 -8.68 7.28
C ALA A 107 -2.65 -7.93 7.92
N ASN A 108 -3.72 -8.66 8.23
CA ASN A 108 -4.85 -8.09 8.97
C ASN A 108 -4.48 -7.74 10.42
N ILE A 109 -3.81 -8.66 11.12
CA ILE A 109 -3.34 -8.43 12.49
C ILE A 109 -2.38 -7.22 12.51
N PHE A 110 -1.43 -7.13 11.58
CA PHE A 110 -0.54 -5.97 11.49
C PHE A 110 -1.29 -4.65 11.27
N ASN A 111 -2.27 -4.61 10.36
CA ASN A 111 -3.05 -3.39 10.13
C ASN A 111 -3.85 -2.94 11.35
N ILE A 112 -4.45 -3.89 12.09
CA ILE A 112 -5.15 -3.61 13.35
C ILE A 112 -4.17 -3.10 14.40
N THR A 113 -3.04 -3.77 14.60
CA THR A 113 -1.99 -3.37 15.56
C THR A 113 -1.45 -1.98 15.25
N LEU A 114 -1.23 -1.66 13.97
CA LEU A 114 -0.76 -0.34 13.56
C LEU A 114 -1.79 0.76 13.84
N SER A 115 -3.07 0.51 13.55
CA SER A 115 -4.13 1.46 13.84
C SER A 115 -4.32 1.66 15.35
N ALA A 116 -4.27 0.57 16.13
CA ALA A 116 -4.30 0.64 17.59
C ALA A 116 -3.13 1.45 18.15
N GLY A 117 -1.90 1.23 17.66
CA GLY A 117 -0.73 2.00 18.07
C GLY A 117 -0.87 3.49 17.73
N ARG A 118 -1.46 3.83 16.57
CA ARG A 118 -1.77 5.23 16.23
C ARG A 118 -2.83 5.85 17.15
N LEU A 119 -3.88 5.11 17.52
CA LEU A 119 -4.85 5.58 18.52
C LEU A 119 -4.16 5.91 19.84
N ILE A 120 -3.29 5.02 20.33
CA ILE A 120 -2.54 5.25 21.58
C ILE A 120 -1.72 6.54 21.48
N VAL A 121 -1.01 6.75 20.37
CA VAL A 121 -0.24 8.00 20.13
C VAL A 121 -1.16 9.23 20.12
N LEU A 122 -2.33 9.16 19.50
CA LEU A 122 -3.30 10.27 19.50
C LEU A 122 -3.83 10.56 20.92
N PHE A 123 -4.13 9.54 21.72
CA PHE A 123 -4.51 9.71 23.11
C PHE A 123 -3.40 10.33 23.95
N LEU A 124 -2.15 9.90 23.72
CA LEU A 124 -0.98 10.40 24.42
C LEU A 124 -0.64 11.85 24.04
N LEU A 125 -1.21 12.35 22.94
CA LEU A 125 -1.13 13.75 22.51
C LEU A 125 -2.14 14.64 23.25
N ILE A 126 -3.26 14.13 23.78
CA ILE A 126 -4.30 14.92 24.44
C ILE A 126 -3.75 15.83 25.56
N PRO A 127 -2.86 15.35 26.46
CA PRO A 127 -2.27 16.21 27.51
C PRO A 127 -1.45 17.37 26.97
N PHE A 128 -0.94 17.28 25.73
CA PHE A 128 -0.16 18.35 25.09
C PHE A 128 -1.03 19.55 24.68
N LEU A 129 -2.34 19.36 24.60
CA LEU A 129 -3.29 20.36 24.13
C LEU A 129 -4.10 21.04 25.26
N GLY A 130 -3.99 20.55 26.50
CA GLY A 130 -4.60 21.17 27.67
C GLY A 130 -3.87 22.46 28.08
N GLY A 131 -4.54 23.60 27.98
CA GLY A 131 -3.98 24.93 28.29
C GLY A 131 -3.72 25.18 29.79
N ASP A 132 -4.43 24.49 30.69
CA ASP A 132 -4.47 24.85 32.12
C ASP A 132 -3.62 23.97 33.03
N ILE A 133 -2.99 22.93 32.48
CA ILE A 133 -2.08 22.08 33.25
C ILE A 133 -0.70 22.74 33.17
N THR A 134 -0.24 23.27 34.31
CA THR A 134 1.09 23.85 34.55
C THR A 134 2.19 22.80 34.39
N ILE A 135 2.33 22.26 33.19
CA ILE A 135 3.37 21.31 32.83
C ILE A 135 4.61 22.15 32.51
N THR A 136 5.67 21.95 33.28
CA THR A 136 6.97 22.56 33.01
C THR A 136 7.37 22.32 31.56
N PRO A 137 7.90 23.33 30.83
CA PRO A 137 8.34 23.20 29.44
C PRO A 137 9.20 21.95 29.17
N THR A 138 10.03 21.58 30.14
CA THR A 138 10.89 20.39 30.13
C THR A 138 10.11 19.07 29.99
N THR A 139 8.96 18.93 30.67
CA THR A 139 8.14 17.71 30.62
C THR A 139 7.41 17.59 29.27
N ARG A 140 6.97 18.71 28.69
CA ARG A 140 6.37 18.73 27.34
C ARG A 140 7.39 18.30 26.28
N PHE A 141 8.63 18.76 26.39
CA PHE A 141 9.71 18.39 25.49
C PHE A 141 10.07 16.89 25.60
N SER A 142 10.18 16.37 26.82
CA SER A 142 10.44 14.94 27.04
C SER A 142 9.34 14.05 26.47
N LEU A 143 8.06 14.40 26.68
CA LEU A 143 6.93 13.69 26.10
C LEU A 143 6.95 13.72 24.56
N ALA A 144 7.26 14.87 23.96
CA ALA A 144 7.37 14.99 22.51
C ALA A 144 8.46 14.05 21.93
N ILE A 145 9.61 13.94 22.60
CA ILE A 145 10.67 13.00 22.18
C ILE A 145 10.17 11.55 22.22
N VAL A 146 9.48 11.15 23.29
CA VAL A 146 8.93 9.80 23.42
C VAL A 146 7.93 9.51 22.29
N LEU A 147 7.03 10.45 21.99
CA LEU A 147 6.09 10.34 20.88
C LEU A 147 6.79 10.16 19.53
N ILE A 148 7.84 10.93 19.28
CA ILE A 148 8.64 10.83 18.04
C ILE A 148 9.29 9.44 17.93
N ILE A 149 9.86 8.92 19.02
CA ILE A 149 10.50 7.59 19.04
C ILE A 149 9.47 6.50 18.72
N ILE A 150 8.30 6.53 19.36
CA ILE A 150 7.21 5.57 19.10
C ILE A 150 6.76 5.66 17.64
N GLN A 151 6.59 6.88 17.12
CA GLN A 151 6.14 7.10 15.75
C GLN A 151 7.17 6.62 14.72
N LEU A 152 8.46 6.83 14.99
CA LEU A 152 9.56 6.32 14.17
C LEU A 152 9.60 4.79 14.16
N LEU A 153 9.47 4.15 15.32
CA LEU A 153 9.46 2.68 15.42
C LEU A 153 8.31 2.09 14.58
N MET A 154 7.11 2.67 14.68
CA MET A 154 5.95 2.26 13.89
C MET A 154 6.17 2.48 12.39
N ALA A 155 6.76 3.61 12.00
CA ALA A 155 7.07 3.92 10.61
C ALA A 155 8.12 2.96 10.02
N VAL A 156 9.17 2.65 10.78
CA VAL A 156 10.20 1.68 10.38
C VAL A 156 9.62 0.28 10.25
N CYS A 157 8.73 -0.13 11.16
CA CYS A 157 8.04 -1.41 11.06
C CYS A 157 7.27 -1.52 9.74
N VAL A 158 6.42 -0.54 9.42
CA VAL A 158 5.66 -0.52 8.16
C VAL A 158 6.56 -0.45 6.94
N GLY A 159 7.54 0.46 6.95
CA GLY A 159 8.49 0.63 5.85
C GLY A 159 9.30 -0.63 5.59
N GLY A 160 9.74 -1.32 6.64
CA GLY A 160 10.44 -2.59 6.56
C GLY A 160 9.59 -3.70 5.96
N LEU A 161 8.31 -3.80 6.34
CA LEU A 161 7.37 -4.76 5.73
C LEU A 161 7.19 -4.50 4.22
N ILE A 162 7.03 -3.24 3.82
CA ILE A 162 6.90 -2.86 2.40
C ILE A 162 8.18 -3.21 1.64
N LEU A 163 9.34 -2.90 2.21
CA LEU A 163 10.65 -3.19 1.61
C LEU A 163 10.85 -4.70 1.43
N LEU A 164 10.51 -5.50 2.44
CA LEU A 164 10.58 -6.96 2.36
C LEU A 164 9.64 -7.52 1.29
N ASN A 165 8.43 -6.96 1.15
CA ASN A 165 7.49 -7.36 0.11
C ASN A 165 8.05 -7.09 -1.29
N ILE A 166 8.59 -5.88 -1.52
CA ILE A 166 9.23 -5.50 -2.79
C ILE A 166 10.44 -6.39 -3.08
N LEU A 167 11.28 -6.66 -2.07
CA LEU A 167 12.46 -7.51 -2.23
C LEU A 167 12.08 -8.95 -2.59
N CYS A 168 11.05 -9.51 -1.94
CA CYS A 168 10.54 -10.85 -2.27
C CYS A 168 9.98 -10.90 -3.70
N ALA A 169 9.25 -9.87 -4.12
CA ALA A 169 8.74 -9.75 -5.48
C ALA A 169 9.88 -9.66 -6.53
N ALA A 170 10.89 -8.83 -6.26
CA ALA A 170 12.07 -8.69 -7.11
C ALA A 170 12.85 -10.01 -7.23
N PHE A 171 13.04 -10.72 -6.11
CA PHE A 171 13.72 -12.01 -6.10
C PHE A 171 12.97 -13.06 -6.92
N LYS A 172 11.65 -13.17 -6.76
CA LYS A 172 10.81 -14.06 -7.59
C LYS A 172 10.89 -13.71 -9.08
N PHE A 173 10.89 -12.43 -9.41
CA PHE A 173 10.99 -11.99 -10.81
C PHE A 173 12.36 -12.34 -11.41
N LEU A 174 13.45 -12.16 -10.67
CA LEU A 174 14.80 -12.55 -11.10
C LEU A 174 14.93 -14.06 -11.27
N PHE A 175 14.45 -14.86 -10.31
CA PHE A 175 14.48 -16.33 -10.43
C PHE A 175 13.62 -16.85 -11.58
N LYS A 176 12.44 -16.26 -11.81
CA LYS A 176 11.58 -16.61 -12.95
C LYS A 176 12.23 -16.25 -14.29
N LYS A 177 12.97 -15.14 -14.36
CA LYS A 177 13.72 -14.75 -15.56
C LYS A 177 14.86 -15.74 -15.86
N ASN A 178 15.57 -16.18 -14.83
CA ASN A 178 16.65 -17.17 -14.99
C ASN A 178 16.09 -18.52 -15.47
N ALA A 179 15.02 -19.04 -14.84
CA ALA A 179 14.41 -20.31 -15.24
C ALA A 179 13.93 -20.34 -16.70
N LYS A 180 13.39 -19.23 -17.23
CA LYS A 180 12.98 -19.14 -18.64
C LYS A 180 14.15 -19.09 -19.62
N THR A 181 15.28 -18.54 -19.18
CA THR A 181 16.49 -18.45 -19.99
C THR A 181 17.14 -19.83 -20.14
N ASP A 182 17.12 -20.62 -19.06
CA ASP A 182 17.62 -22.00 -19.05
C ASP A 182 16.75 -22.93 -19.92
N GLU A 183 15.41 -22.81 -19.84
CA GLU A 183 14.47 -23.59 -20.67
C GLU A 183 14.62 -23.27 -22.17
N SER A 184 14.88 -22.01 -22.53
CA SER A 184 15.07 -21.60 -23.93
C SER A 184 16.43 -22.05 -24.49
N ALA A 185 17.44 -22.24 -23.65
CA ALA A 185 18.75 -22.75 -24.05
C ALA A 185 18.71 -24.26 -24.31
N ASP A 186 17.98 -25.01 -23.49
CA ASP A 186 17.82 -26.46 -23.63
C ASP A 186 17.05 -26.83 -24.92
N LEU A 187 15.96 -26.11 -25.22
CA LEU A 187 15.15 -26.29 -26.43
C LEU A 187 15.91 -26.01 -27.73
N ASN A 188 16.75 -24.97 -27.75
CA ASN A 188 17.58 -24.67 -28.92
C ASN A 188 18.64 -25.77 -29.14
N GLN A 189 19.26 -26.28 -28.07
CA GLN A 189 20.22 -27.39 -28.18
C GLN A 189 19.57 -28.70 -28.65
N THR A 190 18.32 -28.98 -28.25
CA THR A 190 17.61 -30.18 -28.73
C THR A 190 17.20 -30.06 -30.19
N GLN A 191 16.88 -28.85 -30.67
CA GLN A 191 16.60 -28.61 -32.09
C GLN A 191 17.85 -28.70 -32.96
N GLU A 192 18.99 -28.14 -32.54
CA GLU A 192 20.25 -28.23 -33.28
C GLU A 192 20.72 -29.70 -33.39
N ALA A 193 20.68 -30.46 -32.29
CA ALA A 193 21.04 -31.88 -32.31
C ALA A 193 20.08 -32.76 -33.16
N GLY A 194 18.82 -32.36 -33.31
CA GLY A 194 17.85 -33.04 -34.16
C GLY A 194 18.01 -32.74 -35.65
N ASP A 195 18.43 -31.53 -35.99
CA ASP A 195 18.67 -31.10 -37.37
C ASP A 195 19.97 -31.69 -37.92
N ASP A 196 21.05 -31.67 -37.11
CA ASP A 196 22.35 -32.28 -37.46
C ASP A 196 22.23 -33.78 -37.72
N ASN A 197 21.42 -34.49 -36.91
CA ASN A 197 21.15 -35.91 -37.10
C ASN A 197 20.34 -36.18 -38.37
N ASN A 198 19.36 -35.33 -38.71
CA ASN A 198 18.60 -35.48 -39.96
C ASN A 198 19.47 -35.20 -41.19
N LEU A 199 20.35 -34.20 -41.12
CA LEU A 199 21.26 -33.84 -42.20
C LEU A 199 22.27 -34.99 -42.48
N SER A 200 22.84 -35.57 -41.42
CA SER A 200 23.76 -36.70 -41.51
C SER A 200 23.12 -37.98 -42.07
N ILE A 201 21.83 -38.22 -41.77
CA ILE A 201 21.08 -39.36 -42.32
C ILE A 201 20.81 -39.16 -43.82
N LYS A 202 20.52 -37.93 -44.24
CA LYS A 202 20.25 -37.60 -45.64
C LYS A 202 21.48 -37.79 -46.52
N GLU A 203 22.64 -37.32 -46.05
CA GLU A 203 23.92 -37.45 -46.75
C GLU A 203 24.32 -38.91 -46.97
N LYS A 204 23.96 -39.81 -46.03
CA LYS A 204 24.26 -41.24 -46.11
C LYS A 204 23.31 -42.06 -46.99
N ILE A 205 22.21 -41.47 -47.45
CA ILE A 205 21.25 -42.11 -48.37
C ILE A 205 21.56 -41.73 -49.83
N ASP A 206 22.27 -40.62 -50.05
CA ASP A 206 22.64 -40.12 -51.38
C ASP A 206 24.01 -40.68 -51.89
N ASP A 207 24.75 -41.43 -51.06
CA ASP A 207 25.95 -42.22 -51.39
C ASP A 207 25.62 -43.72 -51.62
#